data_AF-A0A811NNV6-F1
#
_entry.id   AF-A0A811NNV6-F1
#
_cell.length_a   1.000
_cell.length_b   1.000
_cell.length_c   1.000
_cell.angle_alpha   90.00
_cell.angle_beta   90.00
_cell.angle_gamma   90.00
#
_symmetry.space_group_name_H-M   'P 1'
#
loop_
_entity.id
_entity.type
_entity.pdbx_description
1 polymer ?
#
loop_
_entity_poly.entity_id
_entity_poly.type
_entity_poly.pdbx_seq_one_letter_code
_entity_poly.pdbx_strand_id
1 'polypeptide(L)'
;MPSFSSPGGDTWFINSNEQSIGYILADNGFDVWIGNVRGTRWSKGHCTLSVHDKGTIMGLAAFTMPEIVKMISSAALLCPISYLDHVSASFVLRAVAMHLDQMLVAMGIHQLNFRSDMGVQILDSLCDDEHLDCNDLLSSITGQNCCFNSSRIDYYLEYEPHPSSTKNLRHLFQMIRKGSFAKYDYGWWGNLRRYGHLHPPSFDLSSIPESLPIWTGYGGLDALADVTDVERTIKELRSTPELLYIGDYGHIDFIVSVKAKDDVYVDLMRFLRAQQGMHSSY
;
A
#
# COMPACT_ATOMS: atom_id res chain seq x y z
N MET A 1 -17.35 -12.62 1.54
CA MET A 1 -17.63 -11.34 0.84
C MET A 1 -16.30 -10.63 0.63
N PRO A 2 -16.02 -10.05 -0.55
CA PRO A 2 -14.79 -9.29 -0.78
C PRO A 2 -14.77 -7.99 0.03
N SER A 3 -13.66 -7.74 0.71
CA SER A 3 -13.38 -6.46 1.37
C SER A 3 -12.05 -5.92 0.84
N PHE A 4 -12.02 -4.65 0.45
CA PHE A 4 -10.81 -3.97 -0.03
C PHE A 4 -10.29 -2.99 1.01
N SER A 5 -8.97 -2.87 1.11
CA SER A 5 -8.32 -1.90 1.98
C SER A 5 -7.24 -1.16 1.21
N SER A 6 -7.39 0.16 1.08
CA SER A 6 -6.41 1.13 0.56
C SER A 6 -6.32 2.27 1.59
N PRO A 7 -5.25 3.11 1.59
CA PRO A 7 -5.27 4.37 2.32
C PRO A 7 -6.61 5.11 2.19
N GLY A 8 -7.09 5.31 0.96
CA GLY A 8 -8.43 5.84 0.66
C GLY A 8 -9.36 4.81 0.04
N GLY A 9 -10.63 4.81 0.45
CA GLY A 9 -11.65 3.95 -0.15
C GLY A 9 -12.09 4.41 -1.55
N ASP A 10 -11.99 5.70 -1.82
CA ASP A 10 -12.26 6.35 -3.10
C ASP A 10 -11.29 5.92 -4.21
N THR A 11 -10.07 5.50 -3.86
CA THR A 11 -9.09 4.94 -4.81
C THR A 11 -9.68 3.80 -5.66
N TRP A 12 -10.62 3.02 -5.10
CA TRP A 12 -11.26 1.89 -5.79
C TRP A 12 -12.37 2.27 -6.79
N PHE A 13 -12.69 3.57 -6.91
CA PHE A 13 -13.77 4.12 -7.75
C PHE A 13 -13.33 5.33 -8.60
N ILE A 14 -12.02 5.57 -8.71
CA ILE A 14 -11.49 6.81 -9.27
C ILE A 14 -11.57 6.90 -10.80
N ASN A 15 -11.72 5.75 -11.48
CA ASN A 15 -11.91 5.67 -12.93
C ASN A 15 -13.39 5.62 -13.31
N SER A 16 -13.71 5.26 -14.56
CA SER A 16 -15.10 5.00 -14.95
C SER A 16 -15.65 3.74 -14.27
N ASN A 17 -16.97 3.53 -14.38
CA ASN A 17 -17.65 2.30 -13.95
C ASN A 17 -17.03 1.03 -14.57
N GLU A 18 -16.66 1.09 -15.84
CA GLU A 18 -16.08 -0.06 -16.54
C GLU A 18 -14.60 -0.30 -16.22
N GLN A 19 -13.94 0.63 -15.54
CA GLN A 19 -12.49 0.60 -15.28
C GLN A 19 -12.13 0.54 -13.80
N SER A 20 -13.07 0.79 -12.89
CA SER A 20 -12.79 0.75 -11.45
C SER A 20 -13.25 -0.57 -10.85
N ILE A 21 -12.33 -1.26 -10.17
CA ILE A 21 -12.60 -2.56 -9.54
C ILE A 21 -13.81 -2.57 -8.61
N GLY A 22 -14.06 -1.49 -7.87
CA GLY A 22 -15.22 -1.40 -6.98
C GLY A 22 -16.55 -1.55 -7.72
N TYR A 23 -16.70 -0.89 -8.88
CA TYR A 23 -17.88 -1.01 -9.75
C TYR A 23 -17.92 -2.36 -10.45
N ILE A 24 -16.79 -2.80 -11.01
CA ILE A 24 -16.68 -4.05 -11.76
C ILE A 24 -17.10 -5.25 -10.90
N LEU A 25 -16.70 -5.29 -9.63
CA LEU A 25 -17.09 -6.37 -8.71
C LEU A 25 -18.57 -6.31 -8.34
N ALA A 26 -19.11 -5.12 -8.08
CA ALA A 26 -20.54 -4.96 -7.82
C ALA A 26 -21.38 -5.44 -9.01
N ASP A 27 -21.00 -5.05 -10.23
CA ASP A 27 -21.66 -5.47 -11.48
C ASP A 27 -21.52 -6.99 -11.73
N ASN A 28 -20.52 -7.63 -11.14
CA ASN A 28 -20.28 -9.08 -11.22
C ASN A 28 -20.88 -9.88 -10.05
N GLY A 29 -21.78 -9.27 -9.27
CA GLY A 29 -22.58 -9.95 -8.25
C GLY A 29 -21.89 -10.11 -6.89
N PHE A 30 -20.78 -9.41 -6.65
CA PHE A 30 -20.13 -9.39 -5.34
C PHE A 30 -20.75 -8.31 -4.45
N ASP A 31 -20.95 -8.62 -3.16
CA ASP A 31 -21.18 -7.61 -2.13
C ASP A 31 -19.82 -7.01 -1.72
N VAL A 32 -19.60 -5.74 -2.08
CA VAL A 32 -18.29 -5.06 -2.00
C VAL A 32 -18.22 -4.14 -0.79
N TRP A 33 -17.28 -4.44 0.12
CA TRP A 33 -16.99 -3.59 1.27
C TRP A 33 -15.65 -2.89 1.12
N ILE A 34 -15.61 -1.59 1.39
CA ILE A 34 -14.40 -0.77 1.22
C ILE A 34 -13.99 -0.16 2.55
N GLY A 35 -12.83 -0.58 3.04
CA GLY A 35 -12.22 -0.05 4.25
C GLY A 35 -11.45 1.24 3.95
N ASN A 36 -11.63 2.24 4.82
CA ASN A 36 -10.78 3.43 4.87
C ASN A 36 -9.80 3.30 6.04
N VAL A 37 -8.53 3.54 5.77
CA VAL A 37 -7.48 3.50 6.80
C VAL A 37 -7.57 4.73 7.69
N ARG A 38 -7.32 4.55 8.99
CA ARG A 38 -7.30 5.64 9.96
C ARG A 38 -6.35 6.77 9.54
N GLY A 39 -6.81 8.01 9.68
CA GLY A 39 -6.03 9.21 9.39
C GLY A 39 -6.25 9.77 7.99
N THR A 40 -6.85 8.99 7.09
CA THR A 40 -7.20 9.43 5.74
C THR A 40 -8.46 10.31 5.75
N ARG A 41 -8.82 10.86 4.59
CA ARG A 41 -9.88 11.87 4.43
C ARG A 41 -11.19 11.46 5.13
N TRP A 42 -11.53 10.17 5.01
CA TRP A 42 -12.81 9.62 5.44
C TRP A 42 -12.78 8.93 6.81
N SER A 43 -11.63 8.87 7.50
CA SER A 43 -11.47 8.08 8.75
C SER A 43 -10.73 8.85 9.85
N LYS A 44 -11.30 9.98 10.27
CA LYS A 44 -10.77 10.87 11.32
C LYS A 44 -11.56 10.85 12.64
N GLY A 45 -12.74 10.23 12.68
CA GLY A 45 -13.69 10.30 13.81
C GLY A 45 -13.59 9.20 14.87
N HIS A 46 -12.43 8.54 15.04
CA HIS A 46 -12.31 7.46 16.02
C HIS A 46 -12.43 7.96 17.46
N CYS A 47 -13.35 7.40 18.25
CA CYS A 47 -13.64 7.87 19.62
C CYS A 47 -12.54 7.60 20.66
N THR A 48 -11.80 6.49 20.51
CA THR A 48 -10.82 6.02 21.50
C THR A 48 -9.39 6.08 21.01
N LEU A 49 -9.17 6.32 19.71
CA LEU A 49 -7.86 6.18 19.11
C LEU A 49 -7.53 7.40 18.26
N SER A 50 -6.41 8.05 18.59
CA SER A 50 -5.91 9.21 17.88
C SER A 50 -5.45 8.85 16.46
N VAL A 51 -5.62 9.79 15.52
CA VAL A 51 -5.05 9.74 14.17
C VAL A 51 -3.50 9.81 14.19
N HIS A 52 -2.91 10.26 15.30
CA HIS A 52 -1.47 10.39 15.48
C HIS A 52 -0.80 9.09 15.98
N ASP A 53 -1.58 8.18 16.59
CA ASP A 53 -1.03 7.11 17.43
C ASP A 53 -0.82 5.77 16.72
N LYS A 54 -1.32 5.57 15.50
CA LYS A 54 -1.14 4.30 14.78
C LYS A 54 -0.55 4.51 13.39
N GLY A 55 0.54 3.78 13.13
CA GLY A 55 0.97 3.48 11.77
C GLY A 55 0.05 2.42 11.17
N THR A 56 -0.12 2.46 9.87
CA THR A 56 -0.93 1.48 9.15
C THR A 56 -0.09 0.24 8.95
N ILE A 57 -0.53 -0.85 9.54
CA ILE A 57 0.06 -2.16 9.32
C ILE A 57 -0.63 -2.76 8.09
N MET A 58 0.20 -3.18 7.13
CA MET A 58 -0.15 -3.77 5.85
C MET A 58 -0.92 -5.08 6.02
N GLY A 59 -1.77 -5.43 5.04
CA GLY A 59 -2.62 -6.62 5.09
C GLY A 59 -1.87 -7.89 5.50
N LEU A 60 -0.64 -8.09 5.00
CA LEU A 60 0.22 -9.23 5.34
C LEU A 60 0.59 -9.30 6.82
N ALA A 61 0.92 -8.17 7.44
CA ALA A 61 1.19 -8.15 8.88
C ALA A 61 -0.11 -8.35 9.69
N ALA A 62 -1.27 -7.95 9.16
CA ALA A 62 -2.54 -8.33 9.75
C ALA A 62 -2.81 -9.83 9.67
N PHE A 63 -2.42 -10.49 8.57
CA PHE A 63 -2.57 -11.94 8.40
C PHE A 63 -1.63 -12.76 9.29
N THR A 64 -0.59 -12.17 9.88
CA THR A 64 0.20 -12.85 10.93
C THR A 64 -0.57 -13.01 12.25
N MET A 65 -1.75 -12.40 12.37
CA MET A 65 -2.61 -12.47 13.54
C MET A 65 -3.72 -13.52 13.33
N PRO A 66 -3.75 -14.63 14.11
CA PRO A 66 -4.70 -15.72 13.92
C PRO A 66 -6.18 -15.30 14.00
N GLU A 67 -6.49 -14.29 14.79
CA GLU A 67 -7.84 -13.73 14.92
C GLU A 67 -8.32 -13.05 13.62
N ILE A 68 -7.41 -12.44 12.86
CA ILE A 68 -7.74 -11.81 11.57
C ILE A 68 -7.97 -12.88 10.51
N VAL A 69 -7.08 -13.87 10.43
CA VAL A 69 -7.18 -14.91 9.40
C VAL A 69 -8.47 -15.74 9.53
N LYS A 70 -8.99 -15.91 10.75
CA LYS A 70 -10.29 -16.56 10.98
C LYS A 70 -11.49 -15.79 10.42
N MET A 71 -11.33 -14.51 10.10
CA MET A 71 -12.42 -13.65 9.58
C MET A 71 -12.43 -13.56 8.05
N ILE A 72 -11.41 -14.06 7.36
CA ILE A 72 -11.27 -13.95 5.91
C ILE A 72 -11.27 -15.34 5.26
N SER A 73 -11.92 -15.45 4.10
CA SER A 73 -11.93 -16.68 3.30
C SER A 73 -10.72 -16.80 2.37
N SER A 74 -10.19 -15.66 1.93
CA SER A 74 -9.12 -15.55 0.95
C SER A 74 -8.55 -14.13 0.99
N ALA A 75 -7.32 -13.94 0.52
CA ALA A 75 -6.68 -12.64 0.40
C ALA A 75 -6.23 -12.39 -1.04
N ALA A 76 -6.54 -11.20 -1.57
CA ALA A 76 -6.00 -10.73 -2.83
C ALA A 76 -5.17 -9.47 -2.56
N LEU A 77 -3.92 -9.49 -3.01
CA LEU A 77 -2.91 -8.49 -2.73
C LEU A 77 -2.46 -7.84 -4.04
N LEU A 78 -2.73 -6.55 -4.21
CA LEU A 78 -2.19 -5.75 -5.30
C LEU A 78 -0.95 -5.02 -4.78
N CYS A 79 0.19 -5.21 -5.44
CA CYS A 79 1.48 -4.63 -5.06
C CYS A 79 1.81 -4.81 -3.56
N PRO A 80 1.87 -6.06 -3.05
CA PRO A 80 2.12 -6.28 -1.63
C PRO A 80 3.50 -5.78 -1.22
N ILE A 81 3.52 -4.88 -0.24
CA ILE A 81 4.74 -4.42 0.39
C ILE A 81 4.87 -5.11 1.75
N SER A 82 5.98 -5.80 1.96
CA SER A 82 6.43 -6.28 3.29
C SER A 82 7.86 -5.83 3.54
N TYR A 83 8.68 -5.93 2.50
CA TYR A 83 10.04 -5.44 2.45
C TYR A 83 10.11 -4.22 1.52
N LEU A 84 11.08 -3.35 1.79
CA LEU A 84 11.31 -2.08 1.11
C LEU A 84 12.82 -1.85 0.93
N ASP A 85 13.58 -2.93 0.78
CA ASP A 85 15.04 -2.92 0.71
C ASP A 85 15.52 -2.59 -0.72
N HIS A 86 14.70 -2.91 -1.73
CA HIS A 86 15.00 -2.73 -3.15
C HIS A 86 14.14 -1.64 -3.82
N VAL A 87 13.49 -0.79 -3.02
CA VAL A 87 12.72 0.37 -3.52
C VAL A 87 13.60 1.23 -4.43
N SER A 88 13.06 1.57 -5.60
CA SER A 88 13.74 2.39 -6.61
C SER A 88 13.10 3.78 -6.79
N ALA A 89 12.06 4.10 -6.00
CA ALA A 89 11.37 5.38 -6.04
C ALA A 89 12.29 6.53 -5.59
N SER A 90 12.80 7.30 -6.56
CA SER A 90 13.83 8.32 -6.34
C SER A 90 13.42 9.39 -5.33
N PHE A 91 12.17 9.84 -5.38
CA PHE A 91 11.63 10.81 -4.43
C PHE A 91 11.60 10.26 -3.00
N VAL A 92 11.18 9.00 -2.85
CA VAL A 92 11.10 8.33 -1.55
C VAL A 92 12.50 8.14 -0.96
N LEU A 93 13.44 7.63 -1.76
CA LEU A 93 14.83 7.42 -1.32
C LEU A 93 15.49 8.72 -0.89
N ARG A 94 15.27 9.82 -1.62
CA ARG A 94 15.78 11.14 -1.22
C ARG A 94 15.18 11.60 0.11
N ALA A 95 13.87 11.50 0.27
CA ALA A 95 13.20 11.87 1.52
C ALA A 95 13.71 11.04 2.73
N VAL A 96 13.98 9.76 2.51
CA VAL A 96 14.59 8.87 3.51
C VAL A 96 16.01 9.30 3.86
N ALA A 97 16.84 9.61 2.86
CA ALA A 97 18.23 10.02 3.03
C ALA A 97 18.35 11.34 3.81
N MET A 98 17.45 12.29 3.58
CA MET A 98 17.43 13.57 4.29
C MET A 98 16.78 13.50 5.67
N HIS A 99 16.31 12.33 6.10
CA HIS A 99 15.66 12.17 7.40
C HIS A 99 14.43 13.07 7.59
N LEU A 100 13.67 13.28 6.51
CA LEU A 100 12.46 14.11 6.51
C LEU A 100 11.48 13.67 7.60
N ASP A 101 11.32 12.36 7.82
CA ASP A 101 10.51 11.79 8.90
C ASP A 101 10.91 12.30 10.28
N GLN A 102 12.20 12.43 10.57
CA GLN A 102 12.71 12.89 11.86
C GLN A 102 12.54 14.40 12.00
N MET A 103 12.79 15.15 10.93
CA MET A 103 12.57 16.60 10.88
C MET A 103 11.11 16.95 11.16
N LEU A 104 10.17 16.27 10.50
CA LEU A 104 8.73 16.46 10.68
C LEU A 104 8.30 16.15 12.13
N VAL A 105 8.81 15.07 12.71
CA VAL A 105 8.54 14.76 14.12
C VAL A 105 9.12 15.82 15.05
N ALA A 106 10.34 16.32 14.80
CA ALA A 106 10.99 17.34 15.61
C ALA A 106 10.26 18.70 15.54
N MET A 107 9.67 19.02 14.39
CA MET A 107 8.83 20.21 14.19
C MET A 107 7.42 20.07 14.81
N GLY A 108 7.09 18.93 15.42
CA GLY A 108 5.75 18.69 15.98
C GLY A 108 4.67 18.48 14.92
N ILE A 109 5.05 18.20 13.67
CA ILE A 109 4.10 17.90 12.59
C ILE A 109 3.66 16.45 12.76
N HIS A 110 2.40 16.24 13.15
CA HIS A 110 1.86 14.91 13.44
C HIS A 110 0.98 14.34 12.33
N GLN A 111 0.54 15.19 11.39
CA GLN A 111 -0.24 14.80 10.22
C GLN A 111 0.39 15.41 8.98
N LEU A 112 0.51 14.58 7.94
CA LEU A 112 0.98 14.99 6.63
C LEU A 112 -0.20 15.06 5.70
N ASN A 113 -0.38 16.24 5.14
CA ASN A 113 -1.31 16.49 4.06
C ASN A 113 -0.51 17.17 2.94
N PHE A 114 -0.13 16.39 1.92
CA PHE A 114 0.65 16.89 0.80
C PHE A 114 -0.06 17.98 -0.01
N ARG A 115 -1.37 18.17 0.21
CA ARG A 115 -2.17 19.23 -0.41
C ARG A 115 -2.26 20.52 0.40
N SER A 116 -1.69 20.55 1.61
CA SER A 116 -1.57 21.80 2.38
C SER A 116 -0.38 22.61 1.88
N ASP A 117 -0.34 23.91 2.20
CA ASP A 117 0.81 24.78 1.87
C ASP A 117 2.15 24.18 2.34
N MET A 118 2.13 23.51 3.50
CA MET A 118 3.27 22.77 4.03
C MET A 118 3.68 21.59 3.13
N GLY A 119 2.72 20.87 2.56
CA GLY A 119 2.96 19.78 1.62
C GLY A 119 3.60 20.26 0.32
N VAL A 120 3.11 21.38 -0.21
CA VAL A 120 3.68 22.04 -1.40
C VAL A 120 5.11 22.52 -1.11
N GLN A 121 5.36 23.14 0.03
CA GLN A 121 6.71 23.57 0.42
C GLN A 121 7.69 22.40 0.60
N ILE A 122 7.21 21.27 1.16
CA ILE A 122 8.02 20.05 1.23
C ILE A 122 8.35 19.56 -0.18
N LEU A 123 7.37 19.55 -1.08
CA LEU A 123 7.60 19.16 -2.47
C LEU A 123 8.63 20.09 -3.14
N ASP A 124 8.46 21.41 -3.05
CA ASP A 124 9.40 22.38 -3.62
C ASP A 124 10.82 22.18 -3.08
N SER A 125 10.99 22.01 -1.76
CA SER A 125 12.30 21.79 -1.14
C SER A 125 12.99 20.50 -1.60
N LEU A 126 12.19 19.49 -1.99
CA LEU A 126 12.70 18.23 -2.53
C LEU A 126 13.05 18.37 -4.02
N CYS A 127 12.40 19.30 -4.72
CA CYS A 127 12.51 19.56 -6.16
C CYS A 127 13.61 20.56 -6.55
N ASP A 128 14.22 21.28 -5.60
CA ASP A 128 15.28 22.27 -5.87
C ASP A 128 16.64 21.67 -6.31
N ASP A 129 16.73 20.35 -6.50
CA ASP A 129 17.97 19.62 -6.86
C ASP A 129 17.86 19.04 -8.28
N GLU A 130 18.89 19.24 -9.11
CA GLU A 130 18.93 18.88 -10.55
C GLU A 130 18.66 17.39 -10.86
N HIS A 131 18.64 16.51 -9.85
CA HIS A 131 18.45 15.06 -10.02
C HIS A 131 17.03 14.54 -9.79
N LEU A 132 16.03 15.38 -9.50
CA LEU A 132 14.62 14.97 -9.46
C LEU A 132 13.81 15.64 -10.57
N ASP A 133 13.21 14.82 -11.45
CA ASP A 133 12.26 15.32 -12.44
C ASP A 133 10.90 15.54 -11.80
N CYS A 134 10.70 16.71 -11.20
CA CYS A 134 9.42 17.09 -10.62
C CYS A 134 8.31 17.35 -11.65
N ASN A 135 8.62 17.29 -12.95
CA ASN A 135 7.58 17.29 -13.98
C ASN A 135 6.79 15.97 -13.99
N ASP A 136 7.35 14.88 -13.44
CA ASP A 136 6.65 13.60 -13.25
C ASP A 136 6.84 13.06 -11.82
N LEU A 137 6.37 13.86 -10.86
CA LEU A 137 6.34 13.49 -9.44
C LEU A 137 5.65 12.14 -9.21
N LEU A 138 4.61 11.82 -9.98
CA LEU A 138 3.88 10.57 -9.85
C LEU A 138 4.82 9.38 -10.13
N SER A 139 5.48 9.36 -11.28
CA SER A 139 6.40 8.27 -11.63
C SER A 139 7.63 8.21 -10.71
N SER A 140 8.07 9.35 -10.14
CA SER A 140 9.17 9.38 -9.15
C SER A 140 8.83 8.66 -7.83
N ILE A 141 7.55 8.45 -7.55
CA ILE A 141 7.03 7.74 -6.37
C ILE A 141 6.60 6.33 -6.73
N THR A 142 5.84 6.15 -7.82
CA THR A 142 5.18 4.88 -8.16
C THR A 142 6.00 4.00 -9.10
N GLY A 143 7.05 4.55 -9.72
CA GLY A 143 7.73 3.95 -10.87
C GLY A 143 7.09 4.36 -12.19
N GLN A 144 7.74 3.99 -13.30
CA GLN A 144 7.24 4.30 -14.64
C GLN A 144 5.93 3.55 -14.88
N ASN A 145 4.88 4.33 -15.18
CA ASN A 145 3.55 3.78 -15.44
C ASN A 145 3.26 3.80 -16.95
N CYS A 146 2.74 2.70 -17.49
CA CYS A 146 2.56 2.56 -18.93
C CYS A 146 1.20 3.05 -19.43
N CYS A 147 0.16 2.93 -18.60
CA CYS A 147 -1.17 2.61 -19.13
C CYS A 147 -2.32 3.38 -18.49
N PHE A 148 -2.05 4.48 -17.79
CA PHE A 148 -3.07 5.32 -17.19
C PHE A 148 -3.42 6.53 -18.08
N ASN A 149 -4.62 7.09 -17.87
CA ASN A 149 -5.09 8.25 -18.64
C ASN A 149 -4.40 9.53 -18.14
N SER A 150 -3.38 10.00 -18.88
CA SER A 150 -2.62 11.20 -18.53
C SER A 150 -3.48 12.48 -18.49
N SER A 151 -4.54 12.56 -19.29
CA SER A 151 -5.48 13.68 -19.24
C SER A 151 -6.34 13.71 -17.97
N ARG A 152 -6.31 12.66 -17.13
CA ARG A 152 -7.02 12.58 -15.84
C ARG A 152 -6.10 12.71 -14.62
N ILE A 153 -4.81 13.01 -14.81
CA ILE A 153 -3.85 13.18 -13.71
C ILE A 153 -4.36 14.19 -12.67
N ASP A 154 -4.82 15.36 -13.11
CA ASP A 154 -5.32 16.39 -12.19
C ASP A 154 -6.49 15.90 -11.33
N TYR A 155 -7.35 15.05 -11.92
CA TYR A 155 -8.43 14.40 -11.20
C TYR A 155 -7.88 13.38 -10.19
N TYR A 156 -6.89 12.56 -10.55
CA TYR A 156 -6.28 11.62 -9.61
C TYR A 156 -5.61 12.33 -8.43
N LEU A 157 -4.90 13.42 -8.70
CA LEU A 157 -4.27 14.29 -7.69
C LEU A 157 -5.30 15.07 -6.83
N GLU A 158 -6.56 15.11 -7.25
CA GLU A 158 -7.66 15.64 -6.43
C GLU A 158 -8.12 14.66 -5.34
N TYR A 159 -7.77 13.38 -5.43
CA TYR A 159 -8.10 12.39 -4.40
C TYR A 159 -6.84 11.87 -3.70
N GLU A 160 -5.75 11.74 -4.44
CA GLU A 160 -4.45 11.26 -3.94
C GLU A 160 -3.38 12.36 -3.89
N PRO A 161 -2.36 12.23 -3.02
CA PRO A 161 -2.24 11.25 -1.96
C PRO A 161 -3.13 11.59 -0.76
N HIS A 162 -3.79 10.58 -0.18
CA HIS A 162 -4.56 10.78 1.04
C HIS A 162 -3.68 11.23 2.23
N PRO A 163 -4.21 12.07 3.15
CA PRO A 163 -3.50 12.44 4.37
C PRO A 163 -3.09 11.22 5.18
N SER A 164 -1.89 11.25 5.76
CA SER A 164 -1.35 10.19 6.60
C SER A 164 -0.71 10.76 7.86
N SER A 165 -0.39 9.91 8.85
CA SER A 165 0.32 10.35 10.05
C SER A 165 1.82 10.38 9.80
N THR A 166 2.52 11.34 10.41
CA THR A 166 4.00 11.38 10.36
C THR A 166 4.60 10.10 10.95
N LYS A 167 3.90 9.47 11.89
CA LYS A 167 4.28 8.17 12.44
C LYS A 167 4.25 7.07 11.38
N ASN A 168 3.26 7.06 10.49
CA ASN A 168 3.18 6.12 9.38
C ASN A 168 4.35 6.31 8.40
N LEU A 169 4.62 7.56 7.99
CA LEU A 169 5.76 7.87 7.13
C LEU A 169 7.08 7.42 7.78
N ARG A 170 7.28 7.75 9.06
CA ARG A 170 8.46 7.33 9.82
C ARG A 170 8.60 5.81 9.91
N HIS A 171 7.48 5.07 9.99
CA HIS A 171 7.52 3.60 9.98
C HIS A 171 8.04 3.07 8.64
N LEU A 172 7.52 3.59 7.52
CA LEU A 172 7.99 3.21 6.18
C LEU A 172 9.48 3.53 6.01
N PHE A 173 9.93 4.69 6.50
CA PHE A 173 11.35 5.05 6.42
C PHE A 173 12.22 4.16 7.31
N GLN A 174 11.71 3.68 8.45
CA GLN A 174 12.40 2.68 9.26
C GLN A 174 12.52 1.34 8.52
N MET A 175 11.48 0.93 7.79
CA MET A 175 11.50 -0.28 6.97
C MET A 175 12.53 -0.19 5.85
N ILE A 176 12.57 0.94 5.12
CA ILE A 176 13.56 1.20 4.06
C ILE A 176 14.99 1.19 4.63
N ARG A 177 15.24 1.95 5.70
CA ARG A 177 16.59 2.04 6.29
C ARG A 177 17.12 0.72 6.87
N LYS A 178 16.23 -0.18 7.30
CA LYS A 178 16.61 -1.45 7.96
C LYS A 178 16.43 -2.69 7.09
N GLY A 179 15.72 -2.59 5.97
CA GLY A 179 15.33 -3.75 5.15
C GLY A 179 14.49 -4.78 5.89
N SER A 180 13.71 -4.36 6.91
CA SER A 180 13.04 -5.26 7.85
C SER A 180 11.52 -5.10 7.86
N PHE A 181 10.79 -6.22 7.84
CA PHE A 181 9.36 -6.26 8.07
C PHE A 181 9.05 -6.42 9.57
N ALA A 182 8.92 -5.29 10.28
CA ALA A 182 8.79 -5.28 11.73
C ALA A 182 7.84 -4.19 12.24
N LYS A 183 7.45 -4.31 13.52
CA LYS A 183 6.67 -3.27 14.22
C LYS A 183 7.44 -1.95 14.27
N TYR A 184 6.72 -0.85 14.50
CA TYR A 184 7.30 0.49 14.61
C TYR A 184 8.42 0.54 15.65
N ASP A 185 9.57 1.14 15.31
CA ASP A 185 10.69 1.31 16.22
C ASP A 185 10.57 2.62 17.00
N TYR A 186 10.35 2.52 18.32
CA TYR A 186 10.27 3.65 19.24
C TYR A 186 11.62 4.04 19.87
N GLY A 187 12.74 3.46 19.41
CA GLY A 187 14.04 3.52 20.06
C GLY A 187 14.12 2.58 21.27
N TRP A 188 15.32 2.41 21.84
CA TRP A 188 15.57 1.39 22.88
C TRP A 188 14.59 1.44 24.05
N TRP A 189 14.43 2.61 24.67
CA TRP A 189 13.52 2.78 25.81
C TRP A 189 12.05 2.63 25.43
N GLY A 190 11.66 3.14 24.26
CA GLY A 190 10.29 3.04 23.76
C GLY A 190 9.90 1.61 23.42
N ASN A 191 10.82 0.85 22.82
CA ASN A 191 10.64 -0.56 22.50
C ASN A 191 10.58 -1.40 23.78
N LEU A 192 11.48 -1.16 24.74
CA LEU A 192 11.45 -1.90 26.00
C LEU A 192 10.12 -1.71 26.74
N ARG A 193 9.61 -0.47 26.78
CA ARG A 193 8.33 -0.15 27.42
C ARG A 193 7.12 -0.77 26.70
N ARG A 194 7.13 -0.88 25.38
CA ARG A 194 5.97 -1.29 24.57
C ARG A 194 5.98 -2.76 24.17
N TYR A 195 7.15 -3.30 23.93
CA TYR A 195 7.36 -4.65 23.41
C TYR A 195 8.11 -5.55 24.40
N GLY A 196 8.74 -5.00 25.44
CA GLY A 196 9.60 -5.78 26.34
C GLY A 196 10.96 -6.15 25.73
N HIS A 197 11.28 -5.65 24.53
CA HIS A 197 12.51 -5.94 23.79
C HIS A 197 13.20 -4.64 23.38
N LEU A 198 14.53 -4.65 23.21
CA LEU A 198 15.29 -3.47 22.76
C LEU A 198 15.03 -3.10 21.29
N HIS A 199 14.70 -4.10 20.49
CA HIS A 199 14.36 -3.97 19.07
C HIS A 199 12.88 -4.29 18.83
N PRO A 200 12.25 -3.69 17.81
CA PRO A 200 10.88 -4.03 17.47
C PRO A 200 10.81 -5.50 17.00
N PRO A 201 9.78 -6.26 17.41
CA PRO A 201 9.60 -7.61 16.91
C PRO A 201 9.24 -7.58 15.41
N SER A 202 9.78 -8.55 14.66
CA SER A 202 9.44 -8.79 13.26
C SER A 202 8.05 -9.40 13.12
N PHE A 203 7.44 -9.21 11.96
CA PHE A 203 6.26 -9.96 11.55
C PHE A 203 6.72 -11.25 10.87
N ASP A 204 6.27 -12.39 11.38
CA ASP A 204 6.63 -13.70 10.85
C ASP A 204 5.61 -14.12 9.79
N LEU A 205 5.95 -13.99 8.50
CA LEU A 205 5.09 -14.41 7.40
C LEU A 205 4.80 -15.92 7.40
N SER A 206 5.67 -16.73 8.01
CA SER A 206 5.43 -18.16 8.16
C SER A 206 4.29 -18.49 9.13
N SER A 207 3.84 -17.52 9.93
CA SER A 207 2.66 -17.67 10.78
C SER A 207 1.35 -17.62 10.00
N ILE A 208 1.35 -17.12 8.76
CA ILE A 208 0.18 -17.13 7.88
C ILE A 208 -0.11 -18.59 7.51
N PRO A 209 -1.32 -19.10 7.79
CA PRO A 209 -1.62 -20.51 7.61
C PRO A 209 -1.69 -20.87 6.12
N GLU A 210 -1.18 -22.06 5.79
CA GLU A 210 -1.23 -22.63 4.43
C GLU A 210 -2.65 -22.75 3.87
N SER A 211 -3.64 -22.85 4.76
CA SER A 211 -5.05 -22.96 4.39
C SER A 211 -5.67 -21.64 3.89
N LEU A 212 -4.99 -20.50 4.05
CA LEU A 212 -5.48 -19.22 3.54
C LEU A 212 -5.12 -19.10 2.05
N PRO A 213 -6.09 -19.09 1.12
CA PRO A 213 -5.83 -18.85 -0.29
C PRO A 213 -5.37 -17.41 -0.49
N ILE A 214 -4.24 -17.23 -1.18
CA ILE A 214 -3.65 -15.93 -1.46
C ILE A 214 -3.47 -15.77 -2.97
N TRP A 215 -3.89 -14.63 -3.50
CA TRP A 215 -3.59 -14.16 -4.85
C TRP A 215 -2.79 -12.87 -4.77
N THR A 216 -1.78 -12.73 -5.62
CA THR A 216 -0.86 -11.59 -5.62
C THR A 216 -0.63 -11.07 -7.04
N GLY A 217 -0.97 -9.80 -7.27
CA GLY A 217 -0.63 -9.04 -8.47
C GLY A 217 0.54 -8.09 -8.21
N TYR A 218 1.56 -8.08 -9.08
CA TYR A 218 2.72 -7.19 -8.95
C TYR A 218 3.35 -6.82 -10.29
N GLY A 219 3.95 -5.62 -10.35
CA GLY A 219 4.45 -5.01 -11.58
C GLY A 219 5.97 -5.07 -11.71
N GLY A 220 6.47 -5.09 -12.95
CA GLY A 220 7.92 -5.07 -13.23
C GLY A 220 8.56 -3.68 -13.13
N LEU A 221 7.77 -2.61 -13.26
CA LEU A 221 8.21 -1.21 -13.13
C LEU A 221 7.75 -0.58 -11.81
N ASP A 222 7.22 -1.37 -10.88
CA ASP A 222 6.79 -0.90 -9.56
C ASP A 222 8.01 -0.49 -8.72
N ALA A 223 8.13 0.81 -8.46
CA ALA A 223 9.26 1.35 -7.72
C ALA A 223 9.14 1.22 -6.20
N LEU A 224 7.98 0.80 -5.68
CA LEU A 224 7.71 0.63 -4.25
C LEU A 224 7.66 -0.85 -3.86
N ALA A 225 6.84 -1.64 -4.53
CA ALA A 225 6.75 -3.09 -4.36
C ALA A 225 7.65 -3.79 -5.40
N ASP A 226 8.96 -3.57 -5.28
CA ASP A 226 9.96 -4.13 -6.20
C ASP A 226 9.85 -5.67 -6.29
N VAL A 227 10.13 -6.20 -7.48
CA VAL A 227 10.04 -7.63 -7.79
C VAL A 227 10.86 -8.47 -6.80
N THR A 228 12.04 -8.01 -6.40
CA THR A 228 12.93 -8.72 -5.46
C THR A 228 12.29 -8.83 -4.08
N ASP A 229 11.67 -7.75 -3.60
CA ASP A 229 11.01 -7.68 -2.30
C ASP A 229 9.69 -8.48 -2.29
N VAL A 230 8.95 -8.48 -3.40
CA VAL A 230 7.75 -9.32 -3.58
C VAL A 230 8.13 -10.80 -3.62
N GLU A 231 9.15 -11.18 -4.37
CA GLU A 231 9.63 -12.57 -4.41
C GLU A 231 10.11 -13.05 -3.05
N ARG A 232 10.80 -12.19 -2.28
CA ARG A 232 11.18 -12.50 -0.90
C ARG A 232 9.95 -12.77 -0.04
N THR A 233 8.94 -11.91 -0.15
CA THR A 233 7.66 -12.07 0.56
C THR A 233 7.02 -13.43 0.24
N ILE A 234 6.96 -13.80 -1.04
CA ILE A 234 6.38 -15.08 -1.50
C ILE A 234 7.19 -16.28 -0.94
N LYS A 235 8.52 -16.20 -0.93
CA LYS A 235 9.39 -17.27 -0.41
C LYS A 235 9.23 -17.52 1.09
N GLU A 236 8.82 -16.51 1.86
CA GLU A 236 8.60 -16.62 3.30
C GLU A 236 7.18 -17.11 3.68
N LEU A 237 6.23 -17.12 2.73
CA LEU A 237 4.92 -17.71 2.93
C LEU A 237 5.01 -19.24 2.94
N ARG A 238 4.17 -19.89 3.76
CA ARG A 238 4.04 -21.35 3.72
C ARG A 238 3.17 -21.83 2.56
N SER A 239 2.16 -21.05 2.20
CA SER A 239 1.29 -21.29 1.03
C SER A 239 1.96 -20.84 -0.26
N THR A 240 1.66 -21.51 -1.37
CA THR A 240 1.98 -21.02 -2.71
C THR A 240 0.85 -20.12 -3.21
N PRO A 241 1.02 -18.79 -3.29
CA PRO A 241 -0.01 -17.89 -3.81
C PRO A 241 -0.20 -18.06 -5.32
N GLU A 242 -1.40 -17.75 -5.82
CA GLU A 242 -1.64 -17.50 -7.25
C GLU A 242 -1.02 -16.14 -7.62
N LEU A 243 -0.25 -16.10 -8.72
CA LEU A 243 0.55 -14.94 -9.10
C LEU A 243 0.09 -14.35 -10.44
N LEU A 244 -0.04 -13.03 -10.48
CA LEU A 244 -0.17 -12.24 -11.69
C LEU A 244 1.01 -11.25 -11.76
N TYR A 245 1.88 -11.44 -12.75
CA TYR A 245 3.00 -10.54 -13.02
C TYR A 245 2.77 -9.77 -14.32
N ILE A 246 2.89 -8.44 -14.27
CA ILE A 246 2.76 -7.57 -15.43
C ILE A 246 4.02 -6.69 -15.54
N GLY A 247 4.87 -6.97 -16.53
CA GLY A 247 6.22 -6.42 -16.58
C GLY A 247 6.30 -4.90 -16.79
N ASP A 248 5.31 -4.29 -17.44
CA ASP A 248 5.25 -2.87 -17.76
C ASP A 248 4.40 -2.04 -16.79
N TYR A 249 3.84 -2.66 -15.75
CA TYR A 249 3.04 -1.95 -14.75
C TYR A 249 3.93 -1.32 -13.66
N GLY A 250 3.67 -0.04 -13.37
CA GLY A 250 4.12 0.64 -12.15
C GLY A 250 3.14 0.43 -10.98
N HIS A 251 3.43 1.02 -9.82
CA HIS A 251 2.68 0.77 -8.59
C HIS A 251 1.18 1.12 -8.71
N ILE A 252 0.87 2.24 -9.36
CA ILE A 252 -0.50 2.76 -9.41
C ILE A 252 -1.30 2.16 -10.58
N ASP A 253 -0.64 1.57 -11.58
CA ASP A 253 -1.29 1.00 -12.77
C ASP A 253 -2.31 -0.09 -12.40
N PHE A 254 -2.07 -0.85 -11.33
CA PHE A 254 -3.02 -1.86 -10.81
C PHE A 254 -4.37 -1.28 -10.37
N ILE A 255 -4.47 0.04 -10.20
CA ILE A 255 -5.70 0.76 -9.86
C ILE A 255 -6.17 1.65 -11.00
N VAL A 256 -5.27 2.48 -11.55
CA VAL A 256 -5.64 3.58 -12.46
C VAL A 256 -5.45 3.26 -13.95
N SER A 257 -4.82 2.14 -14.30
CA SER A 257 -4.65 1.75 -15.71
C SER A 257 -6.00 1.61 -16.40
N VAL A 258 -6.10 2.15 -17.62
CA VAL A 258 -7.33 2.01 -18.43
C VAL A 258 -7.53 0.56 -18.91
N LYS A 259 -6.49 -0.27 -18.79
CA LYS A 259 -6.48 -1.70 -19.14
C LYS A 259 -6.60 -2.63 -17.93
N ALA A 260 -6.58 -2.10 -16.69
CA ALA A 260 -6.58 -2.91 -15.46
C ALA A 260 -7.76 -3.90 -15.39
N LYS A 261 -8.90 -3.58 -16.00
CA LYS A 261 -10.03 -4.51 -16.14
C LYS A 261 -9.61 -5.85 -16.72
N ASP A 262 -8.98 -5.81 -17.88
CA ASP A 262 -8.65 -7.01 -18.66
C ASP A 262 -7.35 -7.63 -18.17
N ASP A 263 -6.36 -6.80 -17.80
CA ASP A 263 -5.04 -7.26 -17.39
C ASP A 263 -5.02 -7.84 -15.96
N VAL A 264 -5.83 -7.27 -15.05
CA VAL A 264 -5.77 -7.55 -13.61
C VAL A 264 -7.09 -8.11 -13.08
N TYR A 265 -8.18 -7.38 -13.28
CA TYR A 265 -9.41 -7.62 -12.52
C TYR A 265 -10.14 -8.88 -12.99
N VAL A 266 -10.01 -9.28 -14.26
CA VAL A 266 -10.54 -10.57 -14.75
C VAL A 266 -9.91 -11.75 -14.00
N ASP A 267 -8.59 -11.77 -13.86
CA ASP A 267 -7.90 -12.85 -13.15
C ASP A 267 -8.19 -12.83 -11.64
N LEU A 268 -8.22 -11.64 -11.04
CA LEU A 268 -8.66 -11.46 -9.66
C LEU A 268 -10.07 -12.01 -9.42
N MET A 269 -11.03 -11.69 -10.29
CA MET A 269 -12.40 -12.18 -10.18
C MET A 269 -12.48 -13.69 -10.33
N ARG A 270 -11.68 -14.29 -11.23
CA ARG A 270 -11.54 -15.76 -11.34
C ARG A 270 -11.11 -16.36 -10.01
N PHE A 271 -10.07 -15.81 -9.39
CA PHE A 271 -9.61 -16.23 -8.07
C PHE A 271 -10.71 -16.12 -7.02
N LEU A 272 -11.38 -14.96 -6.90
CA LEU A 272 -12.43 -14.74 -5.90
C LEU A 272 -13.62 -15.68 -6.07
N ARG A 273 -14.03 -16.00 -7.31
CA ARG A 273 -15.12 -16.95 -7.58
C ARG A 273 -14.75 -18.38 -7.20
N ALA A 274 -13.52 -18.80 -7.45
CA ALA A 274 -13.04 -20.12 -7.08
C ALA A 274 -13.16 -20.37 -5.57
N GLN A 275 -12.91 -19.35 -4.75
CA GLN A 275 -13.01 -19.45 -3.28
C GLN A 275 -14.45 -19.50 -2.74
N GLN A 276 -15.43 -19.11 -3.54
CA GLN A 276 -16.86 -19.16 -3.16
C GLN A 276 -17.54 -20.47 -3.56
N GLY A 277 -16.80 -21.44 -4.14
CA GLY A 277 -17.39 -22.65 -4.70
C GLY A 277 -18.28 -22.39 -5.91
N MET A 278 -18.22 -21.20 -6.49
CA MET A 278 -18.87 -20.87 -7.76
C MET A 278 -17.99 -21.37 -8.89
N HIS A 279 -18.13 -22.66 -9.26
CA HIS A 279 -17.65 -23.12 -10.56
C HIS A 279 -18.42 -22.33 -11.63
N SER A 280 -17.68 -21.56 -12.42
CA SER A 280 -18.25 -20.80 -13.53
C SER A 280 -18.83 -21.77 -14.55
N SER A 281 -20.15 -21.86 -14.61
CA SER A 281 -20.86 -22.42 -15.75
C SER A 281 -20.78 -21.41 -16.89
N TYR A 282 -19.76 -21.54 -17.74
CA TYR A 282 -19.75 -20.97 -19.09
C TYR A 282 -19.45 -22.10 -20.08
#